data_AF-A0A672JS78-F1
#
_entry.id   AF-A0A672JS78-F1
#
_cell.length_a   1.000
_cell.length_b   1.000
_cell.length_c   1.000
_cell.angle_alpha   90.00
_cell.angle_beta   90.00
_cell.angle_gamma   90.00
#
_symmetry.space_group_name_H-M   'P 1'
#
loop_
_entity.id
_entity.type
_entity.pdbx_description
1 polymer ?
#
loop_
_entity_poly.entity_id
_entity_poly.type
_entity_poly.pdbx_seq_one_letter_code
_entity_poly.pdbx_strand_id
1 'polypeptide(L)'
;MFLGTENLDFLEQDWYKGETFFVVCSLQGMEYIHKSSLKSHGNLRPSTCLVDSRLQIKLSGFGLWEFKHGTKHKMIPLENPNYEEMYYTAPEFLREVYCPFNGTQKGDVFSFAIIMRELIYNTEVGPYHDVHLEPKEIIKQLRTPMSDEPLRPTLSADICDERLIPLLKACWSENPDHRPPFVSIRRQLRQACPESHVNILDNMVSKLEKYANHLEEVVEERTNQLTAEKSRADKLLSSMLPK
;
A
#
# COMPACT_ATOMS: atom_id res chain seq x y z
N MET A 1 -19.82 23.74 -30.81
CA MET A 1 -19.64 24.75 -29.75
C MET A 1 -20.08 24.11 -28.44
N PHE A 2 -19.11 23.94 -27.54
CA PHE A 2 -19.13 23.46 -26.14
C PHE A 2 -19.51 22.01 -25.81
N LEU A 3 -18.47 21.32 -25.34
CA LEU A 3 -18.42 20.08 -24.58
C LEU A 3 -19.06 20.30 -23.20
N GLY A 4 -19.89 19.38 -22.75
CA GLY A 4 -20.36 19.29 -21.36
C GLY A 4 -19.61 18.16 -20.65
N THR A 5 -18.63 18.56 -19.86
CA THR A 5 -17.85 17.73 -18.93
C THR A 5 -18.73 17.35 -17.73
N GLU A 6 -19.41 16.20 -17.78
CA GLU A 6 -20.07 15.62 -16.61
C GLU A 6 -19.78 14.12 -16.60
N ASN A 7 -18.59 13.73 -16.14
CA ASN A 7 -18.29 12.35 -15.72
C ASN A 7 -16.90 12.16 -15.07
N LEU A 8 -16.21 13.24 -14.66
CA LEU A 8 -14.92 13.12 -14.00
C LEU A 8 -14.99 13.18 -12.46
N ASP A 9 -16.08 13.71 -11.90
CA ASP A 9 -16.19 13.88 -10.44
C ASP A 9 -16.57 12.58 -9.70
N PHE A 10 -17.12 11.57 -10.38
CA PHE A 10 -17.61 10.34 -9.74
C PHE A 10 -16.51 9.29 -9.47
N LEU A 11 -15.38 9.38 -10.20
CA LEU A 11 -14.20 8.54 -9.95
C LEU A 11 -13.31 9.10 -8.83
N GLU A 12 -13.52 10.36 -8.45
CA GLU A 12 -12.71 11.09 -7.47
C GLU A 12 -13.14 10.86 -6.00
N GLN A 13 -14.18 10.06 -5.74
CA GLN A 13 -14.64 9.75 -4.37
C GLN A 13 -14.53 8.27 -3.95
N ASP A 14 -14.31 7.35 -4.90
CA ASP A 14 -14.14 5.93 -4.57
C ASP A 14 -12.69 5.55 -4.21
N TRP A 15 -11.70 6.41 -4.53
CA TRP A 15 -10.26 6.13 -4.37
C TRP A 15 -9.73 6.28 -2.93
N TYR A 16 -10.17 7.31 -2.19
CA TYR A 16 -9.85 7.53 -0.77
C TYR A 16 -10.16 6.30 0.12
N LYS A 17 -11.06 5.44 -0.35
CA LYS A 17 -11.60 4.27 0.37
C LYS A 17 -10.71 3.02 0.24
N GLY A 18 -9.88 2.92 -0.80
CA GLY A 18 -8.93 1.80 -0.99
C GLY A 18 -7.68 1.96 -0.13
N GLU A 19 -7.14 3.18 -0.09
CA GLU A 19 -5.95 3.52 0.68
C GLU A 19 -6.21 3.41 2.19
N THR A 20 -7.34 3.92 2.68
CA THR A 20 -7.73 3.79 4.10
C THR A 20 -7.73 2.33 4.56
N PHE A 21 -8.22 1.42 3.72
CA PHE A 21 -8.24 -0.02 4.02
C PHE A 21 -6.82 -0.61 4.03
N PHE A 22 -5.97 -0.22 3.07
CA PHE A 22 -4.55 -0.61 3.04
C PHE A 22 -3.85 -0.22 4.34
N VAL A 23 -4.04 1.02 4.79
CA VAL A 23 -3.42 1.56 6.00
C VAL A 23 -3.85 0.79 7.24
N VAL A 24 -5.15 0.57 7.42
CA VAL A 24 -5.69 -0.13 8.61
C VAL A 24 -5.20 -1.58 8.67
N CYS A 25 -5.24 -2.31 7.55
CA CYS A 25 -4.78 -3.71 7.52
C CYS A 25 -3.27 -3.82 7.74
N SER A 26 -2.48 -2.92 7.16
CA SER A 26 -1.03 -2.89 7.36
C SER A 26 -0.67 -2.63 8.83
N LEU A 27 -1.33 -1.68 9.48
CA LEU A 27 -1.13 -1.40 10.91
C LEU A 27 -1.45 -2.62 11.79
N GLN A 28 -2.58 -3.29 11.54
CA GLN A 28 -2.99 -4.45 12.32
C GLN A 28 -2.05 -5.64 12.10
N GLY A 29 -1.62 -5.87 10.85
CA GLY A 29 -0.64 -6.90 10.51
C GLY A 29 0.71 -6.63 11.19
N MET A 30 1.19 -5.38 11.14
CA MET A 30 2.46 -5.00 11.76
C MET A 30 2.42 -5.07 13.29
N GLU A 31 1.32 -4.66 13.92
CA GLU A 31 1.14 -4.85 15.37
C GLU A 31 1.16 -6.32 15.77
N TYR A 32 0.56 -7.20 14.96
CA TYR A 32 0.59 -8.64 15.20
C TYR A 32 2.01 -9.19 15.10
N ILE A 33 2.76 -8.86 14.04
CA ILE A 33 4.14 -9.29 13.85
C ILE A 33 5.03 -8.81 15.01
N HIS A 34 4.89 -7.54 15.42
CA HIS A 34 5.69 -6.95 16.51
C HIS A 34 5.46 -7.61 17.87
N LYS A 35 4.24 -8.12 18.11
CA LYS A 35 3.89 -8.86 19.33
C LYS A 35 4.26 -10.34 19.26
N SER A 36 4.38 -10.91 18.05
CA SER A 36 4.74 -12.31 17.84
C SER A 36 6.19 -12.63 18.22
N SER A 37 6.58 -13.89 18.09
CA SER A 37 7.97 -14.34 18.26
C SER A 37 8.93 -13.76 17.21
N LEU A 38 8.42 -13.29 16.06
CA LEU A 38 9.23 -12.69 15.00
C LEU A 38 9.76 -11.31 15.36
N LYS A 39 9.06 -10.59 16.24
CA LYS A 39 9.37 -9.24 16.75
C LYS A 39 9.40 -8.11 15.72
N SER A 40 9.70 -8.37 14.45
CA SER A 40 9.75 -7.38 13.37
C SER A 40 9.62 -8.06 12.01
N HIS A 41 9.24 -7.27 10.99
CA HIS A 41 9.08 -7.74 9.62
C HIS A 41 10.42 -7.71 8.86
N GLY A 42 11.15 -6.59 8.94
CA GLY A 42 12.52 -6.44 8.42
C GLY A 42 12.63 -6.19 6.90
N ASN A 43 11.51 -6.17 6.18
CA ASN A 43 11.49 -5.95 4.73
C ASN A 43 10.12 -5.40 4.27
N LEU A 44 9.56 -4.49 5.06
CA LEU A 44 8.27 -3.89 4.72
C LEU A 44 8.45 -2.94 3.53
N ARG A 45 7.77 -3.24 2.42
CA ARG A 45 7.78 -2.48 1.17
C ARG A 45 6.51 -2.77 0.36
N PRO A 46 6.16 -1.98 -0.67
CA PRO A 46 4.93 -2.20 -1.44
C PRO A 46 4.82 -3.62 -2.01
N SER A 47 5.90 -4.15 -2.59
CA SER A 47 5.92 -5.52 -3.14
C SER A 47 5.81 -6.65 -2.11
N THR A 48 5.87 -6.35 -0.81
CA THR A 48 5.59 -7.31 0.27
C THR A 48 4.19 -7.19 0.86
N CYS A 49 3.44 -6.17 0.47
CA CYS A 49 2.05 -5.94 0.87
C CYS A 49 1.13 -6.50 -0.23
N LEU A 50 0.71 -7.75 -0.08
CA LEU A 50 -0.11 -8.45 -1.08
C LEU A 50 -1.59 -8.08 -0.89
N VAL A 51 -2.30 -7.81 -1.97
CA VAL A 51 -3.74 -7.55 -1.97
C VAL A 51 -4.46 -8.83 -2.43
N ASP A 52 -5.42 -9.34 -1.66
CA ASP A 52 -6.25 -10.47 -2.09
C ASP A 52 -7.53 -10.02 -2.84
N SER A 53 -8.29 -10.98 -3.37
CA SER A 53 -9.53 -10.71 -4.13
C SER A 53 -10.63 -10.00 -3.32
N ARG A 54 -10.49 -9.94 -1.99
CA ARG A 54 -11.39 -9.22 -1.09
C ARG A 54 -10.81 -7.87 -0.68
N LEU A 55 -9.81 -7.39 -1.43
CA LEU A 55 -9.04 -6.18 -1.17
C LEU A 55 -8.31 -6.20 0.18
N GLN A 56 -8.07 -7.39 0.78
CA GLN A 56 -7.38 -7.50 2.06
C GLN A 56 -5.86 -7.46 1.89
N ILE A 57 -5.17 -6.67 2.72
CA ILE A 57 -3.70 -6.67 2.75
C ILE A 57 -3.18 -7.83 3.57
N LYS A 58 -2.28 -8.59 2.97
CA LYS A 58 -1.50 -9.66 3.60
C LYS A 58 -0.02 -9.33 3.48
N LEU A 59 0.62 -9.22 4.63
CA LEU A 59 2.06 -9.01 4.71
C LEU A 59 2.78 -10.32 4.35
N SER A 60 3.89 -10.21 3.61
CA SER A 60 4.67 -11.34 3.13
C SER A 60 6.17 -11.05 3.20
N GLY A 61 7.01 -12.07 3.03
CA GLY A 61 8.46 -11.84 3.00
C GLY A 61 9.05 -11.43 4.35
N PHE A 62 8.60 -12.05 5.44
CA PHE A 62 9.18 -11.94 6.78
C PHE A 62 9.51 -13.33 7.36
N GLY A 63 10.40 -13.40 8.35
CA GLY A 63 10.60 -14.57 9.21
C GLY A 63 11.38 -15.78 8.66
N LEU A 64 11.62 -15.86 7.34
CA LEU A 64 12.36 -16.97 6.70
C LEU A 64 13.73 -16.56 6.15
N TRP A 65 14.35 -15.57 6.79
CA TRP A 65 15.57 -14.94 6.29
C TRP A 65 16.77 -15.88 6.25
N GLU A 66 17.01 -16.61 7.34
CA GLU A 66 18.13 -17.56 7.45
C GLU A 66 18.00 -18.68 6.40
N PHE A 67 16.76 -19.12 6.12
CA PHE A 67 16.50 -20.11 5.08
C PHE A 67 16.71 -19.55 3.66
N LYS A 68 16.26 -18.32 3.42
CA LYS A 68 16.35 -17.67 2.10
C LYS A 68 17.78 -17.27 1.72
N HIS A 69 18.57 -16.82 2.69
CA HIS A 69 19.89 -16.24 2.42
C HIS A 69 21.07 -17.04 3.00
N GLY A 70 20.81 -18.07 3.81
CA GLY A 70 21.86 -18.89 4.42
C GLY A 70 22.72 -18.15 5.46
N THR A 71 22.37 -16.91 5.80
CA THR A 71 23.11 -16.06 6.75
C THR A 71 22.13 -15.29 7.65
N LYS A 72 22.63 -14.77 8.78
CA LYS A 72 21.84 -13.97 9.74
C LYS A 72 21.86 -12.46 9.44
N HIS A 73 22.71 -12.04 8.51
CA HIS A 73 22.95 -10.63 8.22
C HIS A 73 22.62 -10.30 6.76
N LYS A 74 21.85 -9.23 6.59
CA LYS A 74 21.53 -8.69 5.27
C LYS A 74 22.74 -7.95 4.74
N MET A 75 23.30 -8.44 3.63
CA MET A 75 24.30 -7.72 2.86
C MET A 75 23.61 -6.99 1.71
N ILE A 76 23.91 -5.70 1.54
CA ILE A 76 23.52 -4.98 0.33
C ILE A 76 24.30 -5.63 -0.83
N PRO A 77 23.63 -6.09 -1.90
CA PRO A 77 24.31 -6.69 -3.04
C PRO A 77 25.42 -5.77 -3.57
N LEU A 78 26.64 -6.29 -3.66
CA LEU A 78 27.79 -5.55 -4.21
C LEU A 78 27.65 -5.33 -5.72
N GLU A 79 26.97 -6.25 -6.41
CA GLU A 79 26.70 -6.18 -7.85
C GLU A 79 25.25 -5.77 -8.10
N ASN A 80 25.06 -4.69 -8.86
CA ASN A 80 23.76 -4.15 -9.29
C ASN A 80 22.67 -4.09 -8.19
N PRO A 81 22.90 -3.35 -7.08
CA PRO A 81 21.85 -3.15 -6.09
C PRO A 81 20.65 -2.42 -6.71
N ASN A 82 19.44 -2.91 -6.45
CA ASN A 82 18.23 -2.20 -6.77
C ASN A 82 18.03 -1.05 -5.76
N TYR A 83 18.47 0.15 -6.12
CA TYR A 83 18.43 1.34 -5.27
C TYR A 83 16.99 1.77 -4.93
N GLU A 84 16.01 1.52 -5.80
CA GLU A 84 14.62 1.91 -5.57
C GLU A 84 13.96 1.06 -4.47
N GLU A 85 14.26 -0.24 -4.44
CA GLU A 85 13.82 -1.10 -3.34
C GLU A 85 14.38 -0.67 -1.97
N MET A 86 15.48 0.08 -1.98
CA MET A 86 16.12 0.57 -0.75
C MET A 86 15.47 1.84 -0.19
N TYR A 87 14.56 2.51 -0.91
CA TYR A 87 13.85 3.70 -0.41
C TYR A 87 13.07 3.44 0.88
N TYR A 88 12.56 2.21 1.05
CA TYR A 88 11.81 1.80 2.23
C TYR A 88 12.71 1.32 3.38
N THR A 89 14.03 1.30 3.18
CA THR A 89 14.98 0.85 4.20
C THR A 89 15.39 2.02 5.08
N ALA A 90 15.27 1.85 6.40
CA ALA A 90 15.61 2.89 7.37
C ALA A 90 17.10 3.28 7.29
N PRO A 91 17.45 4.56 7.50
CA PRO A 91 18.79 5.10 7.26
C PRO A 91 19.87 4.44 8.11
N GLU A 92 19.55 4.00 9.33
CA GLU A 92 20.48 3.25 10.20
C GLU A 92 20.94 1.94 9.54
N PHE A 93 20.07 1.23 8.83
CA PHE A 93 20.43 0.00 8.13
C PHE A 93 21.17 0.26 6.83
N LEU A 94 21.00 1.45 6.23
CA LEU A 94 21.79 1.85 5.07
C LEU A 94 23.24 2.16 5.44
N ARG A 95 23.50 2.56 6.70
CA ARG A 95 24.84 2.88 7.24
C ARG A 95 25.59 1.67 7.75
N GLU A 96 24.86 0.70 8.31
CA GLU A 96 25.46 -0.50 8.88
C GLU A 96 25.90 -1.49 7.79
N VAL A 97 27.10 -2.07 7.99
CA VAL A 97 27.61 -3.14 7.12
C VAL A 97 26.91 -4.48 7.41
N TYR A 98 26.43 -4.67 8.65
CA TYR A 98 25.81 -5.91 9.11
C TYR A 98 24.51 -5.62 9.87
N CYS A 99 23.41 -5.49 9.13
CA CYS A 99 22.10 -5.38 9.76
C CYS A 99 21.47 -6.78 9.96
N PRO A 100 20.77 -7.01 11.08
CA PRO A 100 20.03 -8.25 11.29
C PRO A 100 18.92 -8.36 10.24
N PHE A 101 18.75 -9.52 9.60
CA PHE A 101 17.72 -9.68 8.56
C PHE A 101 16.29 -9.45 9.05
N ASN A 102 16.03 -9.79 10.31
CA ASN A 102 14.74 -9.53 10.94
C ASN A 102 14.48 -8.02 11.14
N GLY A 103 15.48 -7.15 10.92
CA GLY A 103 15.36 -5.72 11.09
C GLY A 103 15.02 -5.34 12.54
N THR A 104 14.36 -4.20 12.71
CA THR A 104 13.86 -3.74 14.00
C THR A 104 12.43 -3.23 13.86
N GLN A 105 11.70 -3.16 14.97
CA GLN A 105 10.37 -2.56 14.98
C GLN A 105 10.39 -1.10 14.51
N LYS A 106 11.43 -0.35 14.89
CA LYS A 106 11.61 1.05 14.48
C LYS A 106 11.94 1.18 12.99
N GLY A 107 12.63 0.19 12.43
CA GLY A 107 12.84 0.05 10.99
C GLY A 107 11.53 -0.11 10.23
N ASP A 108 10.67 -1.03 10.69
CA ASP A 108 9.37 -1.25 10.05
C ASP A 108 8.47 0.00 10.10
N VAL A 109 8.56 0.79 11.17
CA VAL A 109 7.83 2.06 11.29
C VAL A 109 8.29 3.09 10.26
N PHE A 110 9.61 3.16 10.00
CA PHE A 110 10.15 4.00 8.93
C PHE A 110 9.62 3.55 7.57
N SER A 111 9.73 2.25 7.27
CA SER A 111 9.23 1.68 6.02
C SER A 111 7.75 1.97 5.80
N PHE A 112 6.94 1.83 6.86
CA PHE A 112 5.52 2.15 6.82
C PHE A 112 5.27 3.63 6.46
N ALA A 113 6.04 4.57 7.01
CA ALA A 113 5.88 5.99 6.69
C ALA A 113 6.16 6.31 5.20
N ILE A 114 7.17 5.66 4.62
CA ILE A 114 7.51 5.83 3.20
C ILE A 114 6.39 5.25 2.31
N ILE A 115 5.86 4.07 2.65
CA ILE A 115 4.70 3.47 1.96
C ILE A 115 3.47 4.38 2.10
N MET A 116 3.19 4.91 3.29
CA MET A 116 2.09 5.85 3.53
C MET A 116 2.20 7.08 2.64
N ARG A 117 3.40 7.66 2.51
CA ARG A 117 3.63 8.78 1.59
C ARG A 117 3.36 8.38 0.15
N GLU A 118 3.84 7.21 -0.29
CA GLU A 118 3.61 6.75 -1.66
C GLU A 118 2.12 6.58 -1.95
N LEU A 119 1.35 6.03 -1.00
CA LEU A 119 -0.10 5.88 -1.11
C LEU A 119 -0.82 7.23 -1.20
N ILE A 120 -0.52 8.17 -0.28
CA ILE A 120 -1.18 9.48 -0.24
C ILE A 120 -0.97 10.27 -1.54
N TYR A 121 0.20 10.11 -2.16
CA TYR A 121 0.56 10.81 -3.38
C TYR A 121 0.20 10.04 -4.65
N ASN A 122 -0.23 8.78 -4.53
CA ASN A 122 -0.64 7.88 -5.61
C ASN A 122 0.28 7.94 -6.85
N THR A 123 1.60 7.90 -6.65
CA THR A 123 2.57 8.04 -7.74
C THR A 123 3.15 6.72 -8.18
N GLU A 124 3.01 6.39 -9.46
CA GLU A 124 3.62 5.21 -10.08
C GLU A 124 5.17 5.24 -10.09
N VAL A 125 5.76 6.40 -9.84
CA VAL A 125 7.21 6.66 -9.91
C VAL A 125 7.90 6.58 -8.52
N GLY A 126 7.16 6.15 -7.49
CA GLY A 126 7.70 5.91 -6.15
C GLY A 126 7.80 7.13 -5.23
N PRO A 127 8.31 6.94 -4.00
CA PRO A 127 8.22 7.91 -2.91
C PRO A 127 9.14 9.13 -3.03
N TYR A 128 10.15 9.12 -3.91
CA TYR A 128 11.08 10.24 -4.09
C TYR A 128 10.98 10.86 -5.49
N HIS A 129 9.85 10.69 -6.19
CA HIS A 129 9.68 11.18 -7.57
C HIS A 129 9.85 12.70 -7.72
N ASP A 130 9.62 13.45 -6.63
CA ASP A 130 9.77 14.90 -6.54
C ASP A 130 11.23 15.34 -6.34
N VAL A 131 12.13 14.38 -6.08
CA VAL A 131 13.55 14.61 -5.92
C VAL A 131 14.25 14.36 -7.26
N HIS A 132 14.77 15.44 -7.87
CA HIS A 132 15.49 15.39 -9.15
C HIS A 132 16.92 14.83 -9.02
N LEU A 133 17.06 13.64 -8.45
CA LEU A 133 18.32 12.92 -8.25
C LEU A 133 18.17 11.47 -8.70
N GLU A 134 19.27 10.88 -9.17
CA GLU A 134 19.32 9.45 -9.49
C GLU A 134 19.12 8.60 -8.22
N PRO A 135 18.47 7.42 -8.31
CA PRO A 135 18.21 6.53 -7.17
C PRO A 135 19.45 6.26 -6.30
N LYS A 136 20.61 6.09 -6.94
CA LYS A 136 21.89 5.87 -6.25
C LYS A 136 22.31 7.06 -5.39
N GLU A 137 22.11 8.29 -5.87
CA GLU A 137 22.46 9.50 -5.11
C GLU A 137 21.48 9.74 -3.98
N ILE A 138 20.19 9.43 -4.18
CA ILE A 138 19.18 9.45 -3.11
C ILE A 138 19.62 8.51 -1.97
N ILE A 139 19.92 7.24 -2.27
CA ILE A 139 20.38 6.27 -1.26
C ILE A 139 21.66 6.74 -0.57
N LYS A 140 22.58 7.37 -1.29
CA LYS A 140 23.80 7.94 -0.71
C LYS A 140 23.50 9.07 0.26
N GLN A 141 22.55 9.96 -0.04
CA GLN A 141 22.14 11.04 0.87
C GLN A 141 21.35 10.52 2.08
N LEU A 142 20.53 9.48 1.91
CA LEU A 142 19.86 8.81 3.04
C LEU A 142 20.89 8.15 3.98
N ARG A 143 21.93 7.54 3.42
CA ARG A 143 23.05 6.97 4.18
C ARG A 143 23.86 8.06 4.88
N THR A 144 24.23 9.13 4.17
CA THR A 144 25.07 10.20 4.70
C THR A 144 24.43 11.55 4.35
N PRO A 145 23.66 12.14 5.30
CA PRO A 145 23.04 13.44 5.08
C PRO A 145 24.09 14.51 4.76
N MET A 146 23.84 15.30 3.71
CA MET A 146 24.72 16.40 3.30
C MET A 146 24.40 17.72 4.03
N SER A 147 23.27 17.76 4.73
CA SER A 147 22.73 18.90 5.47
C SER A 147 22.20 18.47 6.84
N ASP A 148 21.97 19.43 7.73
CA ASP A 148 21.37 19.20 9.05
C ASP A 148 19.94 18.62 8.95
N GLU A 149 19.23 18.93 7.85
CA GLU A 149 17.96 18.30 7.53
C GLU A 149 18.20 17.07 6.61
N PRO A 150 17.82 15.86 7.04
CA PRO A 150 18.02 14.66 6.24
C PRO A 150 17.01 14.58 5.09
N LEU A 151 17.44 14.07 3.94
CA LEU A 151 16.58 13.93 2.76
C LEU A 151 15.35 13.06 3.09
N ARG A 152 14.15 13.60 2.85
CA ARG A 152 12.87 12.92 3.00
C ARG A 152 11.94 13.29 1.85
N PRO A 153 10.96 12.43 1.52
CA PRO A 153 9.91 12.80 0.57
C PRO A 153 9.14 14.04 1.03
N THR A 154 8.74 14.89 0.10
CA THR A 154 7.93 16.07 0.43
C THR A 154 6.54 15.66 0.92
N LEU A 155 6.04 16.39 1.92
CA LEU A 155 4.65 16.36 2.38
C LEU A 155 4.05 17.77 2.24
N SER A 156 3.03 17.91 1.42
CA SER A 156 2.26 19.13 1.17
C SER A 156 0.90 19.02 1.84
N ALA A 157 0.48 20.11 2.48
CA ALA A 157 -0.84 20.26 3.09
C ALA A 157 -1.98 20.23 2.06
N ASP A 158 -1.67 20.46 0.77
CA ASP A 158 -2.67 20.44 -0.31
C ASP A 158 -3.14 19.02 -0.63
N ILE A 159 -2.31 18.01 -0.35
CA ILE A 159 -2.56 16.60 -0.71
C ILE A 159 -2.71 15.74 0.56
N CYS A 160 -1.86 15.98 1.56
CA CYS A 160 -1.87 15.25 2.83
C CYS A 160 -2.55 16.09 3.90
N ASP A 161 -3.52 15.50 4.60
CA ASP A 161 -4.14 16.12 5.78
C ASP A 161 -3.06 16.62 6.76
N GLU A 162 -3.09 17.91 7.08
CA GLU A 162 -2.12 18.56 7.96
C GLU A 162 -1.97 17.87 9.32
N ARG A 163 -3.02 17.19 9.79
CA ARG A 163 -3.01 16.42 11.05
C ARG A 163 -2.15 15.15 10.96
N LEU A 164 -1.97 14.60 9.75
CA LEU A 164 -1.18 13.40 9.48
C LEU A 164 0.29 13.70 9.25
N ILE A 165 0.62 14.90 8.76
CA ILE A 165 2.01 15.30 8.45
C ILE A 165 2.95 15.13 9.66
N PRO A 166 2.63 15.62 10.88
CA PRO A 166 3.49 15.42 12.05
C PRO A 166 3.70 13.95 12.41
N LEU A 167 2.66 13.13 12.25
CA LEU A 167 2.73 11.69 12.52
C LEU A 167 3.65 10.99 11.53
N LEU A 168 3.51 11.25 10.22
CA LEU A 168 4.39 10.69 9.20
C LEU A 168 5.85 11.14 9.41
N LYS A 169 6.04 12.42 9.76
CA LYS A 169 7.35 12.97 10.11
C LYS A 169 8.00 12.28 11.31
N ALA A 170 7.21 11.95 12.33
CA ALA A 170 7.70 11.18 13.48
C ALA A 170 8.05 9.74 13.08
N CYS A 171 7.24 9.08 12.23
CA CYS A 171 7.46 7.70 11.81
C CYS A 171 8.74 7.52 10.97
N TRP A 172 9.15 8.48 10.14
CA TRP A 172 10.40 8.42 9.39
C TRP A 172 11.56 9.23 10.00
N SER A 173 11.49 9.51 11.30
CA SER A 173 12.53 10.27 12.00
C SER A 173 13.92 9.64 11.81
N GLU A 174 14.93 10.48 11.69
CA GLU A 174 16.33 10.07 11.57
C GLU A 174 16.79 9.24 12.77
N ASN A 175 16.38 9.65 13.98
CA ASN A 175 16.60 8.88 15.19
C ASN A 175 15.49 7.80 15.33
N PRO A 176 15.85 6.50 15.35
CA PRO A 176 14.89 5.41 15.55
C PRO A 176 14.06 5.51 16.84
N ASP A 177 14.62 6.11 17.90
CA ASP A 177 13.95 6.22 19.20
C ASP A 177 12.75 7.17 19.14
N HIS A 178 12.80 8.20 18.30
CA HIS A 178 11.71 9.15 18.09
C HIS A 178 10.52 8.55 17.34
N ARG A 179 10.70 7.40 16.67
CA ARG A 179 9.63 6.77 15.88
C ARG A 179 8.59 6.13 16.80
N PRO A 180 7.31 6.46 16.69
CA PRO A 180 6.27 5.90 17.56
C PRO A 180 6.03 4.40 17.26
N PRO A 181 5.63 3.58 18.25
CA PRO A 181 5.21 2.21 17.98
C PRO A 181 3.88 2.17 17.22
N PHE A 182 3.62 1.11 16.44
CA PHE A 182 2.39 0.96 15.64
C PHE A 182 1.09 1.14 16.43
N VAL A 183 1.05 0.73 17.70
CA VAL A 183 -0.10 0.95 18.59
C VAL A 183 -0.40 2.44 18.77
N SER A 184 0.64 3.27 18.91
CA SER A 184 0.50 4.72 19.02
C SER A 184 0.11 5.33 17.67
N ILE A 185 0.69 4.86 16.58
CA ILE A 185 0.36 5.30 15.21
C ILE A 185 -1.12 5.07 14.94
N ARG A 186 -1.63 3.86 15.20
CA ARG A 186 -3.05 3.52 15.02
C ARG A 186 -3.97 4.41 15.86
N ARG A 187 -3.59 4.71 17.10
CA ARG A 187 -4.37 5.62 17.97
C ARG A 187 -4.40 7.04 17.40
N GLN A 188 -3.25 7.57 16.99
CA GLN A 188 -3.15 8.93 16.43
C GLN A 188 -3.89 9.06 15.10
N LEU A 189 -3.80 8.05 14.22
CA LEU A 189 -4.59 8.01 12.97
C LEU A 189 -6.10 8.04 13.24
N ARG A 190 -6.57 7.30 14.25
CA ARG A 190 -7.99 7.33 14.65
C ARG A 190 -8.42 8.69 15.18
N GLN A 191 -7.54 9.39 15.88
CA GLN A 191 -7.82 10.73 16.41
C GLN A 191 -7.77 11.81 15.32
N ALA A 192 -6.85 11.68 14.37
CA ALA A 192 -6.75 12.57 13.21
C ALA A 192 -7.91 12.37 12.23
N CYS A 193 -8.51 11.17 12.18
CA CYS A 193 -9.64 10.85 11.30
C CYS A 193 -10.87 10.31 12.09
N PRO A 194 -11.56 11.14 12.91
CA PRO A 194 -12.68 10.69 13.75
C PRO A 194 -13.88 10.13 12.97
N GLU A 195 -14.17 10.70 11.79
CA GLU A 195 -15.30 10.31 10.92
C GLU A 195 -15.09 8.98 10.18
N SER A 196 -13.87 8.41 10.25
CA SER A 196 -13.49 7.20 9.53
C SER A 196 -14.14 5.93 10.10
N HIS A 197 -14.53 5.88 11.38
CA HIS A 197 -15.14 4.67 11.97
C HIS A 197 -16.55 4.37 11.44
N VAL A 198 -17.33 5.41 11.10
CA VAL A 198 -18.65 5.24 10.48
C VAL A 198 -18.49 4.99 8.97
N ASN A 199 -17.57 5.71 8.33
CA ASN A 199 -17.31 5.57 6.89
C ASN A 199 -16.59 4.29 6.45
N ILE A 200 -15.79 3.61 7.30
CA ILE A 200 -15.08 2.37 6.89
C ILE A 200 -16.06 1.21 6.68
N LEU A 201 -16.99 1.01 7.61
CA LEU A 201 -17.99 -0.06 7.50
C LEU A 201 -19.01 0.24 6.40
N ASP A 202 -19.50 1.49 6.33
CA ASP A 202 -20.43 1.92 5.27
C ASP A 202 -19.77 1.88 3.89
N ASN A 203 -18.45 2.07 3.78
CA ASN A 203 -17.71 1.88 2.53
C ASN A 203 -17.52 0.42 2.13
N MET A 204 -17.28 -0.47 3.10
CA MET A 204 -17.20 -1.90 2.81
C MET A 204 -18.56 -2.43 2.36
N VAL A 205 -19.64 -1.95 2.99
CA VAL A 205 -21.03 -2.25 2.59
C VAL A 205 -21.32 -1.67 1.20
N SER A 206 -21.02 -0.39 0.95
CA SER A 206 -21.23 0.25 -0.34
C SER A 206 -20.43 -0.40 -1.48
N LYS A 207 -19.19 -0.85 -1.23
CA LYS A 207 -18.40 -1.60 -2.22
C LYS A 207 -19.02 -2.98 -2.49
N LEU A 208 -19.45 -3.70 -1.46
CA LEU A 208 -20.15 -4.98 -1.62
C LEU A 208 -21.45 -4.82 -2.40
N GLU A 209 -22.21 -3.75 -2.14
CA GLU A 209 -23.43 -3.42 -2.88
C GLU A 209 -23.14 -3.08 -4.35
N LYS A 210 -22.12 -2.26 -4.63
CA LYS A 210 -21.72 -1.95 -6.02
C LYS A 210 -21.26 -3.21 -6.77
N TYR A 211 -20.49 -4.08 -6.13
CA TYR A 211 -20.08 -5.35 -6.73
C TYR A 211 -21.27 -6.28 -6.96
N ALA A 212 -22.20 -6.38 -6.00
CA ALA A 212 -23.42 -7.17 -6.14
C ALA A 212 -24.28 -6.67 -7.31
N ASN A 213 -24.50 -5.35 -7.40
CA ASN A 213 -25.27 -4.74 -8.48
C ASN A 213 -24.62 -4.96 -9.86
N HIS A 214 -23.30 -4.80 -9.95
CA HIS A 214 -22.59 -5.07 -11.21
C HIS A 214 -22.62 -6.55 -11.58
N LEU A 215 -22.49 -7.45 -10.60
CA LEU A 215 -22.64 -8.89 -10.82
C LEU A 215 -24.04 -9.25 -11.29
N GLU A 216 -25.08 -8.63 -10.72
CA GLU A 216 -26.46 -8.80 -11.17
C GLU A 216 -26.64 -8.35 -12.61
N GLU A 217 -26.11 -7.18 -12.98
CA GLU A 217 -26.17 -6.67 -14.35
C GLU A 217 -25.47 -7.62 -15.35
N VAL A 218 -24.27 -8.10 -15.00
CA VAL A 218 -23.52 -9.06 -15.82
C VAL A 218 -24.27 -10.39 -15.93
N VAL A 219 -24.88 -10.88 -14.85
CA VAL A 219 -25.67 -12.12 -14.86
C VAL A 219 -26.92 -11.95 -15.72
N GLU A 220 -27.60 -10.81 -15.63
CA GLU A 220 -28.77 -10.50 -16.45
C GLU A 220 -28.41 -10.47 -17.93
N GLU A 221 -27.34 -9.77 -18.31
CA GLU A 221 -26.89 -9.68 -19.70
C GLU A 221 -26.57 -11.07 -20.27
N ARG A 222 -25.80 -11.88 -19.52
CA ARG A 222 -25.45 -13.24 -19.92
C ARG A 222 -26.68 -14.15 -20.01
N THR A 223 -27.64 -13.99 -19.10
CA THR A 223 -28.90 -14.75 -19.13
C THR A 223 -29.71 -14.37 -20.37
N ASN A 224 -29.81 -13.09 -20.71
CA ASN A 224 -30.50 -12.62 -21.91
C ASN A 224 -29.86 -13.16 -23.19
N GLN A 225 -28.52 -13.11 -23.29
CA GLN A 225 -27.77 -13.69 -24.40
C GLN A 225 -28.01 -15.20 -24.52
N LEU A 226 -27.96 -15.94 -23.41
CA LEU A 226 -28.20 -17.39 -23.39
C LEU A 226 -29.63 -17.72 -23.84
N THR A 227 -30.61 -16.94 -23.40
CA THR A 227 -32.02 -17.17 -23.75
C THR A 227 -32.28 -16.88 -25.23
N ALA A 228 -31.66 -15.85 -25.78
CA ALA A 228 -31.73 -15.53 -27.20
C ALA A 228 -31.10 -16.63 -28.07
N GLU A 229 -29.89 -17.10 -27.70
CA GLU A 229 -29.22 -18.21 -28.39
C GLU A 229 -29.99 -19.52 -28.27
N LYS A 230 -30.54 -19.82 -27.09
CA LYS A 230 -31.42 -20.98 -26.90
C LYS A 230 -32.66 -20.91 -27.82
N SER A 231 -33.33 -19.76 -27.91
CA SER A 231 -34.49 -19.59 -28.79
C SER A 231 -34.12 -19.76 -30.27
N ARG A 232 -32.95 -19.26 -30.69
CA ARG A 232 -32.44 -19.49 -32.05
C ARG A 232 -32.18 -20.98 -32.30
N ALA A 233 -31.53 -21.66 -31.35
CA ALA A 233 -31.27 -23.08 -31.44
C ALA A 233 -32.57 -23.90 -31.49
N ASP A 234 -33.55 -23.62 -30.64
CA ASP A 234 -34.84 -24.33 -30.61
C ASP A 234 -35.63 -24.12 -31.91
N LYS A 235 -35.62 -22.91 -32.48
CA LYS A 235 -36.24 -22.63 -33.79
C LYS A 235 -35.58 -23.43 -34.90
N LEU A 236 -34.24 -23.46 -34.95
CA LEU A 236 -33.49 -24.26 -35.91
C LEU A 236 -33.78 -25.75 -35.74
N LEU A 237 -33.80 -26.24 -34.49
CA LEU A 237 -34.11 -27.63 -34.16
C LEU A 237 -35.53 -28.01 -34.65
N SER A 238 -36.52 -27.16 -34.40
CA SER A 238 -37.90 -27.37 -34.87
C SER A 238 -38.02 -27.40 -36.39
N SER A 239 -37.13 -26.70 -37.10
CA SER A 239 -37.10 -26.71 -38.57
C SER A 239 -36.37 -27.92 -39.16
N MET A 240 -35.56 -28.63 -38.36
CA MET A 240 -34.80 -29.81 -38.78
C MET A 240 -35.46 -31.14 -38.37
N LEU A 241 -36.47 -31.12 -37.50
CA LEU A 241 -37.25 -32.31 -37.15
C LEU A 241 -38.34 -32.57 -38.22
N PRO A 242 -38.43 -33.78 -38.79
CA PRO A 242 -39.50 -34.11 -39.75
C PRO A 242 -40.86 -34.17 -39.04
N LYS A 243 -41.93 -33.79 -39.77
CA LYS A 243 -43.32 -33.91 -39.31
C LYS A 243 -43.78 -35.35 -39.25
#